data_AF-A0A9D5JN45-F1
#
_entry.id   AF-A0A9D5JN45-F1
#
_cell.length_a   1.000
_cell.length_b   1.000
_cell.length_c   1.000
_cell.angle_alpha   90.00
_cell.angle_beta   90.00
_cell.angle_gamma   90.00
#
_symmetry.space_group_name_H-M   'P 1'
#
loop_
_entity.id
_entity.type
_entity.pdbx_description
1 polymer ?
#
loop_
_entity_poly.entity_id
_entity_poly.type
_entity_poly.pdbx_seq_one_letter_code
_entity_poly.pdbx_strand_id
1 'polypeptide(L)'
;MKKKKPYRSGKSRKNRKSADDFYHKMLIAQEEEKKRISRDLHDEAGQMAVALAASMDIIEKEIKKGNSDKAFSLLKESRNMVQDIVFKMKSMALNLRPPALDLLGLSAALREYLSQCTKTNNIRIEFKENTKDIKFDERIEIALYRIVQEAICNAIKHAKASLVKIDLLLAQDRIKLIVEDNGKGFDVSGYRDNKDTNKLGLRGVQERVDAVRGYFAINSSEKGTKLTIILPQQIKL
;
A
#
# COMPACT_ATOMS: atom_id res chain seq x y z
N MET A 1 -26.20 41.95 52.49
CA MET A 1 -25.65 42.38 51.19
C MET A 1 -24.45 41.50 50.81
N LYS A 2 -24.51 40.79 49.68
CA LYS A 2 -23.45 39.92 49.15
C LYS A 2 -22.43 40.76 48.37
N LYS A 3 -21.12 40.66 48.67
CA LYS A 3 -20.04 41.09 47.76
C LYS A 3 -19.34 39.85 47.18
N LYS A 4 -19.38 39.73 45.85
CA LYS A 4 -18.76 38.67 45.03
C LYS A 4 -17.22 38.82 45.04
N LYS A 5 -16.48 37.72 45.23
CA LYS A 5 -15.08 37.59 44.76
C LYS A 5 -15.10 36.90 43.37
N PRO A 6 -14.38 37.39 42.35
CA PRO A 6 -14.22 36.67 41.09
C PRO A 6 -12.92 35.86 41.13
N TYR A 7 -12.98 34.53 41.12
CA TYR A 7 -11.80 33.71 40.84
C TYR A 7 -12.22 32.39 40.20
N ARG A 8 -11.97 32.25 38.89
CA ARG A 8 -11.72 30.98 38.16
C ARG A 8 -11.50 31.27 36.66
N SER A 9 -10.40 31.95 36.29
CA SER A 9 -9.96 32.07 34.88
C SER A 9 -8.58 31.45 34.61
N GLY A 10 -7.85 31.02 35.65
CA GLY A 10 -6.47 30.51 35.52
C GLY A 10 -6.32 29.05 35.08
N LYS A 11 -7.28 28.16 35.38
CA LYS A 11 -7.18 26.71 35.05
C LYS A 11 -7.37 26.41 33.56
N SER A 12 -8.19 27.19 32.85
CA SER A 12 -8.53 26.92 31.45
C SER A 12 -7.40 27.32 30.47
N ARG A 13 -6.59 28.34 30.81
CA ARG A 13 -5.43 28.77 30.00
C ARG A 13 -4.20 27.87 30.14
N LYS A 14 -3.96 27.30 31.33
CA LYS A 14 -2.85 26.35 31.55
C LYS A 14 -3.09 25.01 30.83
N ASN A 15 -4.31 24.47 30.88
CA ASN A 15 -4.64 23.23 30.17
C ASN A 15 -4.59 23.38 28.64
N ARG A 16 -5.00 24.53 28.08
CA ARG A 16 -4.86 24.79 26.63
C ARG A 16 -3.40 24.90 26.20
N LYS A 17 -2.55 25.62 26.95
CA LYS A 17 -1.11 25.72 26.65
C LYS A 17 -0.39 24.38 26.74
N SER A 18 -0.70 23.55 27.74
CA SER A 18 -0.11 22.20 27.84
C SER A 18 -0.62 21.23 26.76
N ALA A 19 -1.85 21.38 26.29
CA ALA A 19 -2.38 20.59 25.18
C ALA A 19 -1.75 21.01 23.84
N ASP A 20 -1.60 22.32 23.58
CA ASP A 20 -0.92 22.84 22.40
C ASP A 20 0.57 22.47 22.38
N ASP A 21 1.27 22.56 23.53
CA ASP A 21 2.67 22.13 23.64
C ASP A 21 2.83 20.62 23.42
N PHE A 22 1.89 19.82 23.92
CA PHE A 22 1.89 18.38 23.69
C PHE A 22 1.62 18.05 22.21
N TYR A 23 0.68 18.76 21.59
CA TYR A 23 0.36 18.60 20.18
C TYR A 23 1.53 19.01 19.28
N HIS A 24 2.22 20.10 19.61
CA HIS A 24 3.43 20.54 18.91
C HIS A 24 4.58 19.54 19.08
N LYS A 25 4.81 19.02 20.29
CA LYS A 25 5.83 17.97 20.50
C LYS A 25 5.51 16.68 19.76
N MET A 26 4.24 16.31 19.68
CA MET A 26 3.79 15.16 18.91
C MET A 26 4.00 15.35 17.40
N LEU A 27 3.70 16.54 16.87
CA LEU A 27 3.97 16.90 15.47
C LEU A 27 5.45 16.86 15.13
N ILE A 28 6.31 17.44 15.99
CA ILE A 28 7.76 17.43 15.79
C ILE A 28 8.30 15.99 15.83
N ALA A 29 7.87 15.18 16.80
CA ALA A 29 8.25 13.77 16.87
C ALA A 29 7.78 12.99 15.63
N GLN A 30 6.60 13.31 15.10
CA GLN A 30 6.08 12.69 13.87
C GLN A 30 6.91 13.09 12.64
N GLU A 31 7.32 14.37 12.52
CA GLU A 31 8.19 14.82 11.43
C GLU A 31 9.60 14.23 11.51
N GLU A 32 10.16 14.12 12.71
CA GLU A 32 11.45 13.48 12.94
C GLU A 32 11.41 12.00 12.59
N GLU A 33 10.35 11.29 12.97
CA GLU A 33 10.15 9.89 12.62
C GLU A 33 9.98 9.71 11.11
N LYS A 34 9.24 10.59 10.45
CA LYS A 34 9.11 10.59 8.98
C LYS A 34 10.46 10.81 8.29
N LYS A 35 11.28 11.75 8.78
CA LYS A 35 12.64 11.99 8.27
C LYS A 35 13.61 10.85 8.58
N ARG A 36 13.42 10.12 9.68
CA ARG A 36 14.21 8.93 10.03
C ARG A 36 13.87 7.79 9.09
N ILE A 37 12.58 7.49 8.92
CA ILE A 37 12.08 6.47 7.98
C ILE A 37 12.57 6.76 6.55
N SER A 38 12.53 8.02 6.10
CA SER A 38 13.02 8.40 4.77
C SER A 38 14.54 8.20 4.60
N ARG A 39 15.33 8.36 5.65
CA ARG A 39 16.78 8.13 5.65
C ARG A 39 17.10 6.64 5.66
N ASP A 40 16.45 5.88 6.55
CA ASP A 40 16.59 4.42 6.61
C ASP A 40 16.21 3.79 5.25
N LEU A 41 15.14 4.28 4.62
CA LEU A 41 14.73 3.91 3.26
C LEU A 41 15.82 4.19 2.22
N HIS A 42 16.37 5.40 2.22
CA HIS A 42 17.39 5.81 1.25
C HIS A 42 18.69 5.02 1.44
N ASP A 43 19.10 4.79 2.68
CA ASP A 43 20.36 4.12 3.00
C ASP A 43 20.29 2.61 2.69
N GLU A 44 19.18 1.94 3.03
CA GLU A 44 19.03 0.51 2.72
C GLU A 44 18.85 0.28 1.21
N ALA A 45 18.04 1.10 0.53
CA ALA A 45 17.89 1.03 -0.92
C ALA A 45 19.20 1.36 -1.66
N GLY A 46 19.97 2.34 -1.15
CA GLY A 46 21.27 2.72 -1.67
C GLY A 46 22.30 1.59 -1.55
N GLN A 47 22.40 0.94 -0.39
CA GLN A 47 23.32 -0.19 -0.19
C GLN A 47 23.01 -1.36 -1.14
N MET A 48 21.72 -1.68 -1.32
CA MET A 48 21.33 -2.75 -2.22
C MET A 48 21.53 -2.38 -3.71
N ALA A 49 21.36 -1.11 -4.08
CA ALA A 49 21.67 -0.64 -5.44
C ALA A 49 23.18 -0.72 -5.75
N VAL A 50 24.03 -0.41 -4.78
CA VAL A 50 25.50 -0.56 -4.90
C VAL A 50 25.88 -2.04 -5.08
N ALA A 51 25.27 -2.95 -4.31
CA ALA A 51 25.50 -4.38 -4.46
C ALA A 51 25.07 -4.90 -5.85
N LEU A 52 23.94 -4.41 -6.37
CA LEU A 52 23.46 -4.77 -7.70
C LEU A 52 24.41 -4.24 -8.80
N ALA A 53 24.88 -3.00 -8.70
CA ALA A 53 25.82 -2.43 -9.65
C ALA A 53 27.14 -3.21 -9.67
N ALA A 54 27.68 -3.56 -8.49
CA ALA A 54 28.88 -4.39 -8.39
C ALA A 54 28.66 -5.78 -9.02
N SER A 55 27.49 -6.40 -8.83
CA SER A 55 27.17 -7.68 -9.45
C SER A 55 27.10 -7.57 -10.99
N MET A 56 26.54 -6.47 -11.52
CA MET A 56 26.53 -6.18 -12.96
C MET A 56 27.95 -6.06 -13.54
N ASP A 57 28.86 -5.37 -12.86
CA ASP A 57 30.26 -5.25 -13.28
C ASP A 57 30.98 -6.62 -13.32
N ILE A 58 30.67 -7.50 -12.37
CA ILE A 58 31.23 -8.85 -12.32
C ILE A 58 30.67 -9.70 -13.46
N ILE A 59 29.36 -9.61 -13.74
CA ILE A 59 28.71 -10.29 -14.87
C ILE A 59 29.39 -9.88 -16.19
N GLU A 60 29.60 -8.57 -16.41
CA GLU A 60 30.25 -8.08 -17.63
C GLU A 60 31.67 -8.63 -17.78
N LYS A 61 32.45 -8.67 -16.69
CA LYS A 61 33.80 -9.26 -16.68
C LYS A 61 33.80 -10.75 -17.00
N GLU A 62 32.86 -11.52 -16.47
CA GLU A 62 32.80 -12.96 -16.74
C GLU A 62 32.33 -13.26 -18.17
N ILE A 63 31.45 -12.44 -18.76
CA ILE A 63 31.10 -12.51 -20.18
C ILE A 63 32.34 -12.26 -21.04
N LYS A 64 33.12 -11.20 -20.74
CA LYS A 64 34.36 -10.88 -21.47
C LYS A 64 35.42 -11.99 -21.40
N LYS A 65 35.40 -12.81 -20.34
CA LYS A 65 36.29 -13.97 -20.17
C LYS A 65 35.77 -15.25 -20.84
N GLY A 66 34.57 -15.24 -21.42
CA GLY A 66 33.93 -16.42 -21.99
C GLY A 66 33.28 -17.37 -20.96
N ASN A 67 33.17 -16.95 -19.69
CA ASN A 67 32.58 -17.75 -18.61
C ASN A 67 31.05 -17.56 -18.55
N SER A 68 30.36 -17.96 -19.61
CA SER A 68 28.91 -17.74 -19.75
C SER A 68 28.07 -18.36 -18.63
N ASP A 69 28.42 -19.55 -18.14
CA ASP A 69 27.68 -20.23 -17.07
C ASP A 69 27.73 -19.46 -15.75
N LYS A 70 28.91 -18.92 -15.42
CA LYS A 70 29.10 -18.12 -14.20
C LYS A 70 28.40 -16.78 -14.30
N ALA A 71 28.45 -16.13 -15.46
CA ALA A 71 27.70 -14.91 -15.73
C ALA A 71 26.19 -15.13 -15.60
N PHE A 72 25.67 -16.26 -16.07
CA PHE A 72 24.25 -16.59 -15.97
C PHE A 72 23.80 -16.87 -14.53
N SER A 73 24.65 -17.53 -13.73
CA SER A 73 24.40 -17.72 -12.29
C SER A 73 24.30 -16.38 -11.54
N LEU A 74 25.27 -15.49 -11.76
CA LEU A 74 25.29 -14.14 -11.16
C LEU A 74 24.11 -13.28 -11.62
N LEU A 75 23.69 -13.41 -12.88
CA LEU A 75 22.49 -12.73 -13.39
C LEU A 75 21.23 -13.19 -12.63
N LYS A 76 21.11 -14.49 -12.33
CA LYS A 76 19.99 -15.03 -11.56
C LYS A 76 19.99 -14.54 -10.11
N GLU A 77 21.15 -14.47 -9.46
CA GLU A 77 21.29 -13.89 -8.13
C GLU A 77 20.94 -12.40 -8.10
N SER A 78 21.43 -11.62 -9.06
CA SER A 78 21.07 -10.21 -9.23
C SER A 78 19.57 -10.00 -9.41
N ARG A 79 18.89 -10.91 -10.12
CA ARG A 79 17.44 -10.88 -10.28
C ARG A 79 16.70 -11.09 -8.95
N ASN A 80 17.17 -12.02 -8.13
CA ASN A 80 16.61 -12.23 -6.78
C ASN A 80 16.85 -11.01 -5.88
N MET A 81 18.05 -10.42 -5.94
CA MET A 81 18.38 -9.20 -5.20
C MET A 81 17.45 -8.04 -5.56
N VAL A 82 17.13 -7.85 -6.85
CA VAL A 82 16.14 -6.86 -7.30
C VAL A 82 14.74 -7.15 -6.73
N GLN A 83 14.32 -8.42 -6.71
CA GLN A 83 13.03 -8.79 -6.13
C GLN A 83 12.97 -8.51 -4.62
N ASP A 84 14.04 -8.80 -3.89
CA ASP A 84 14.15 -8.52 -2.45
C ASP A 84 14.15 -7.01 -2.16
N ILE A 85 14.85 -6.21 -2.98
CA ILE A 85 14.81 -4.74 -2.90
C ILE A 85 13.38 -4.24 -3.07
N VAL A 86 12.69 -4.71 -4.11
CA VAL A 86 11.30 -4.32 -4.38
C VAL A 86 10.39 -4.75 -3.23
N PHE A 87 10.58 -5.94 -2.65
CA PHE A 87 9.82 -6.42 -1.49
C PHE A 87 10.05 -5.52 -0.28
N LYS A 88 11.30 -5.23 0.08
CA LYS A 88 11.64 -4.38 1.23
C LYS A 88 11.13 -2.95 1.05
N MET A 89 11.33 -2.35 -0.13
CA MET A 89 10.78 -1.03 -0.43
C MET A 89 9.24 -1.01 -0.33
N LYS A 90 8.56 -2.03 -0.85
CA LYS A 90 7.10 -2.16 -0.70
C LYS A 90 6.67 -2.35 0.75
N SER A 91 7.43 -3.12 1.55
CA SER A 91 7.20 -3.34 2.99
C SER A 91 7.43 -2.09 3.83
N MET A 92 8.33 -1.20 3.42
CA MET A 92 8.60 0.05 4.12
C MET A 92 7.64 1.16 3.69
N ALA A 93 7.31 1.25 2.39
CA ALA A 93 6.28 2.16 1.88
C ALA A 93 4.87 1.81 2.40
N LEU A 94 4.68 0.59 2.91
CA LEU A 94 3.50 0.15 3.62
C LEU A 94 3.28 0.90 4.95
N ASN A 95 4.34 1.39 5.59
CA ASN A 95 4.25 2.17 6.84
C ASN A 95 3.99 3.67 6.60
N LEU A 96 3.93 4.11 5.34
CA LEU A 96 3.70 5.51 4.99
C LEU A 96 2.28 5.68 4.40
N ARG A 97 1.50 6.56 5.01
CA ARG A 97 0.18 6.96 4.48
C ARG A 97 0.37 7.68 3.12
N PRO A 98 -0.32 7.24 2.05
CA PRO A 98 -0.32 7.94 0.77
C PRO A 98 -0.76 9.42 0.92
N PRO A 99 -0.03 10.41 0.35
CA PRO A 99 -0.37 11.83 0.51
C PRO A 99 -1.77 12.21 0.02
N ALA A 100 -2.28 11.51 -1.00
CA ALA A 100 -3.65 11.70 -1.49
C ALA A 100 -4.71 11.37 -0.43
N LEU A 101 -4.45 10.41 0.47
CA LEU A 101 -5.36 10.11 1.58
C LEU A 101 -5.39 11.24 2.61
N ASP A 102 -4.27 11.94 2.84
CA ASP A 102 -4.22 13.08 3.76
C ASP A 102 -5.00 14.29 3.22
N LEU A 103 -4.89 14.55 1.92
CA LEU A 103 -5.48 15.72 1.28
C LEU A 103 -6.96 15.54 0.93
N LEU A 104 -7.35 14.33 0.53
CA LEU A 104 -8.65 14.08 -0.12
C LEU A 104 -9.52 13.07 0.63
N GLY A 105 -8.93 12.24 1.50
CA GLY A 105 -9.59 11.05 2.04
C GLY A 105 -9.72 9.91 1.01
N LEU A 106 -10.11 8.72 1.48
CA LEU A 106 -10.06 7.48 0.69
C LEU A 106 -10.84 7.56 -0.63
N SER A 107 -12.12 7.94 -0.57
CA SER A 107 -13.01 7.96 -1.74
C SER A 107 -12.49 8.87 -2.85
N ALA A 108 -12.10 10.10 -2.51
CA ALA A 108 -11.60 11.06 -3.49
C ALA A 108 -10.19 10.69 -4.00
N ALA A 109 -9.31 10.19 -3.13
CA ALA A 109 -8.00 9.69 -3.54
C ALA A 109 -8.10 8.50 -4.52
N LEU A 110 -9.05 7.57 -4.30
CA LEU A 110 -9.32 6.48 -5.23
C LEU A 110 -9.85 7.00 -6.56
N ARG A 111 -10.82 7.91 -6.55
CA ARG A 111 -11.37 8.50 -7.79
C ARG A 111 -10.29 9.16 -8.63
N GLU A 112 -9.41 9.94 -8.00
CA GLU A 112 -8.30 10.58 -8.69
C GLU A 112 -7.34 9.55 -9.31
N TYR A 113 -6.88 8.58 -8.51
CA TYR A 113 -5.98 7.52 -8.97
C TYR A 113 -6.57 6.72 -10.14
N LEU A 114 -7.83 6.30 -10.04
CA LEU A 114 -8.51 5.51 -11.07
C LEU A 114 -8.76 6.33 -12.34
N SER A 115 -9.05 7.64 -12.20
CA SER A 115 -9.17 8.55 -13.35
C SER A 115 -7.84 8.68 -14.09
N GLN A 116 -6.72 8.82 -13.38
CA GLN A 116 -5.39 8.87 -13.98
C GLN A 116 -5.05 7.56 -14.72
N CYS A 117 -5.38 6.41 -14.11
CA CYS A 117 -5.18 5.10 -14.73
C CYS A 117 -5.97 4.95 -16.03
N THR A 118 -7.24 5.38 -16.04
CA THR A 118 -8.10 5.38 -17.24
C THR A 118 -7.57 6.29 -18.36
N LYS A 119 -6.95 7.44 -18.01
CA LYS A 119 -6.38 8.38 -18.99
C LYS A 119 -5.08 7.88 -19.61
N THR A 120 -4.26 7.19 -18.82
CA THR A 120 -2.89 6.79 -19.22
C THR A 120 -2.83 5.38 -19.79
N ASN A 121 -3.85 4.56 -19.53
CA ASN A 121 -3.93 3.17 -19.99
C ASN A 121 -5.25 2.99 -20.74
N ASN A 122 -5.26 2.16 -21.78
CA ASN A 122 -6.47 1.87 -22.56
C ASN A 122 -7.40 0.89 -21.81
N ILE A 123 -7.88 1.30 -20.63
CA ILE A 123 -8.69 0.49 -19.73
C ILE A 123 -9.86 1.32 -19.20
N ARG A 124 -11.07 0.74 -19.19
CA ARG A 124 -12.25 1.34 -18.57
C ARG A 124 -12.31 0.93 -17.10
N ILE A 125 -12.51 1.89 -16.21
CA ILE A 125 -12.66 1.62 -14.78
C ILE A 125 -14.02 2.16 -14.31
N GLU A 126 -14.82 1.29 -13.71
CA GLU A 126 -16.10 1.64 -13.09
C GLU A 126 -15.94 1.58 -11.57
N PHE A 127 -16.11 2.72 -10.90
CA PHE A 127 -16.00 2.80 -9.44
C PHE A 127 -17.33 3.22 -8.81
N LYS A 128 -17.86 2.37 -7.94
CA LYS A 128 -19.06 2.63 -7.15
C LYS A 128 -18.75 2.54 -5.66
N GLU A 129 -19.35 3.43 -4.89
CA GLU A 129 -19.22 3.45 -3.45
C GLU A 129 -20.50 3.92 -2.77
N ASN A 130 -20.71 3.50 -1.53
CA ASN A 130 -21.75 4.03 -0.64
C ASN A 130 -21.19 4.56 0.70
N THR A 131 -19.88 4.83 0.77
CA THR A 131 -19.13 5.14 2.00
C THR A 131 -19.14 6.62 2.40
N LYS A 132 -20.00 7.44 1.80
CA LYS A 132 -19.92 8.92 1.89
C LYS A 132 -19.79 9.41 3.34
N ASP A 133 -18.77 10.22 3.57
CA ASP A 133 -18.43 10.95 4.80
C ASP A 133 -18.07 10.10 6.03
N ILE A 134 -17.82 8.81 5.84
CA ILE A 134 -17.38 7.92 6.92
C ILE A 134 -15.86 7.87 6.97
N LYS A 135 -15.31 8.33 8.10
CA LYS A 135 -13.87 8.22 8.38
C LYS A 135 -13.56 6.81 8.88
N PHE A 136 -12.69 6.11 8.18
CA PHE A 136 -12.20 4.80 8.59
C PHE A 136 -10.97 4.92 9.49
N ASP A 137 -10.58 3.83 10.14
CA ASP A 137 -9.24 3.74 10.74
C ASP A 137 -8.18 3.99 9.65
N GLU A 138 -7.16 4.75 9.96
CA GLU A 138 -6.10 5.11 9.02
C GLU A 138 -5.47 3.88 8.36
N ARG A 139 -5.27 2.80 9.12
CA ARG A 139 -4.68 1.56 8.60
C ARG A 139 -5.61 0.87 7.60
N ILE A 140 -6.93 0.98 7.80
CA ILE A 140 -7.94 0.48 6.88
C ILE A 140 -7.92 1.28 5.57
N GLU A 141 -7.85 2.62 5.65
CA GLU A 141 -7.77 3.47 4.46
C GLU A 141 -6.52 3.15 3.62
N ILE A 142 -5.37 3.03 4.29
CA ILE A 142 -4.10 2.66 3.63
C ILE A 142 -4.22 1.29 2.98
N ALA A 143 -4.75 0.29 3.70
CA ALA A 143 -4.91 -1.06 3.19
C ALA A 143 -5.81 -1.08 1.94
N LEU A 144 -6.99 -0.48 2.01
CA LEU A 144 -7.93 -0.40 0.89
C LEU A 144 -7.30 0.30 -0.32
N TYR A 145 -6.65 1.44 -0.11
CA TYR A 145 -6.01 2.19 -1.18
C TYR A 145 -4.95 1.35 -1.90
N ARG A 146 -4.05 0.70 -1.14
CA ARG A 146 -2.99 -0.14 -1.70
C ARG A 146 -3.52 -1.40 -2.40
N ILE A 147 -4.56 -2.02 -1.85
CA ILE A 147 -5.20 -3.19 -2.48
C ILE A 147 -5.77 -2.81 -3.84
N VAL A 148 -6.45 -1.67 -3.95
CA VAL A 148 -6.95 -1.17 -5.23
C VAL A 148 -5.81 -0.89 -6.21
N GLN A 149 -4.71 -0.27 -5.76
CA GLN A 149 -3.55 -0.03 -6.61
C GLN A 149 -2.96 -1.32 -7.18
N GLU A 150 -2.74 -2.33 -6.33
CA GLU A 150 -2.19 -3.62 -6.75
C GLU A 150 -3.15 -4.34 -7.72
N ALA A 151 -4.47 -4.31 -7.44
CA ALA A 151 -5.47 -4.92 -8.32
C ALA A 151 -5.50 -4.27 -9.71
N ILE A 152 -5.44 -2.94 -9.78
CA ILE A 152 -5.37 -2.20 -11.06
C ILE A 152 -4.06 -2.49 -11.80
N CYS A 153 -2.94 -2.51 -11.08
CA CYS A 153 -1.64 -2.86 -11.65
C CYS A 153 -1.68 -4.26 -12.27
N ASN A 154 -2.30 -5.22 -11.58
CA ASN A 154 -2.46 -6.59 -12.07
C ASN A 154 -3.37 -6.67 -13.29
N ALA A 155 -4.50 -5.97 -13.28
CA ALA A 155 -5.43 -5.91 -14.41
C ALA A 155 -4.75 -5.36 -15.67
N ILE A 156 -3.94 -4.31 -15.53
CA ILE A 156 -3.24 -3.66 -16.65
C ILE A 156 -2.06 -4.51 -17.15
N LYS A 157 -1.14 -4.89 -16.24
CA LYS A 157 0.15 -5.49 -16.63
C LYS A 157 0.07 -6.98 -16.90
N HIS A 158 -0.78 -7.70 -16.17
CA HIS A 158 -0.82 -9.15 -16.19
C HIS A 158 -2.04 -9.68 -16.92
N ALA A 159 -3.23 -9.17 -16.60
CA ALA A 159 -4.48 -9.65 -17.19
C ALA A 159 -4.77 -9.04 -18.57
N LYS A 160 -4.17 -7.89 -18.90
CA LYS A 160 -4.50 -7.09 -20.11
C LYS A 160 -6.01 -6.82 -20.22
N ALA A 161 -6.65 -6.54 -19.07
CA ALA A 161 -8.07 -6.30 -18.98
C ALA A 161 -8.48 -5.02 -19.72
N SER A 162 -9.69 -5.02 -20.30
CA SER A 162 -10.30 -3.83 -20.90
C SER A 162 -11.28 -3.11 -19.98
N LEU A 163 -11.76 -3.81 -18.94
CA LEU A 163 -12.70 -3.31 -17.94
C LEU A 163 -12.30 -3.80 -16.54
N VAL A 164 -12.32 -2.87 -15.58
CA VAL A 164 -12.29 -3.19 -14.15
C VAL A 164 -13.49 -2.55 -13.47
N LYS A 165 -14.19 -3.33 -12.65
CA LYS A 165 -15.28 -2.87 -11.78
C LYS A 165 -14.81 -2.90 -10.33
N ILE A 166 -15.04 -1.80 -9.62
CA ILE A 166 -14.67 -1.65 -8.22
C ILE A 166 -15.91 -1.20 -7.45
N ASP A 167 -16.32 -2.02 -6.48
CA ASP A 167 -17.38 -1.70 -5.53
C ASP A 167 -16.79 -1.58 -4.13
N LEU A 168 -16.90 -0.38 -3.52
CA LEU A 168 -16.54 -0.12 -2.13
C LEU A 168 -17.80 0.12 -1.30
N LEU A 169 -18.23 -0.90 -0.59
CA LEU A 169 -19.52 -0.92 0.10
C LEU A 169 -19.35 -0.97 1.62
N LEU A 170 -20.12 -0.18 2.35
CA LEU A 170 -20.27 -0.27 3.79
C LEU A 170 -21.63 -0.87 4.13
N ALA A 171 -21.64 -1.89 4.99
CA ALA A 171 -22.84 -2.47 5.59
C ALA A 171 -22.52 -3.04 6.98
N GLN A 172 -23.35 -2.74 7.98
CA GLN A 172 -23.26 -3.31 9.34
C GLN A 172 -21.83 -3.26 9.93
N ASP A 173 -21.20 -2.08 9.91
CA ASP A 173 -19.84 -1.83 10.41
C ASP A 173 -18.73 -2.63 9.72
N ARG A 174 -19.00 -3.17 8.53
CA ARG A 174 -18.02 -3.85 7.68
C ARG A 174 -17.91 -3.19 6.33
N ILE A 175 -16.66 -3.02 5.91
CA ILE A 175 -16.30 -2.52 4.59
C ILE A 175 -16.08 -3.71 3.68
N LYS A 176 -16.79 -3.76 2.57
CA LYS A 176 -16.64 -4.75 1.53
C LYS A 176 -16.06 -4.09 0.29
N LEU A 177 -14.85 -4.47 -0.09
CA LEU A 177 -14.23 -4.08 -1.34
C LEU A 177 -14.29 -5.27 -2.31
N ILE A 178 -14.86 -5.04 -3.49
CA ILE A 178 -14.84 -5.99 -4.60
C ILE A 178 -14.10 -5.33 -5.75
N VAL A 179 -13.10 -6.03 -6.31
CA VAL A 179 -12.40 -5.61 -7.53
C VAL A 179 -12.49 -6.75 -8.54
N GLU A 180 -13.07 -6.49 -9.70
CA GLU A 180 -13.30 -7.48 -10.74
C GLU A 180 -12.79 -6.98 -12.09
N ASP A 181 -11.83 -7.67 -12.69
CA ASP A 181 -11.38 -7.41 -14.05
C ASP A 181 -11.90 -8.47 -15.02
N ASN A 182 -11.96 -8.11 -16.31
CA ASN A 182 -12.38 -9.01 -17.40
C ASN A 182 -11.20 -9.54 -18.24
N GLY A 183 -9.99 -9.49 -17.70
CA GLY A 183 -8.79 -9.88 -18.43
C GLY A 183 -8.54 -11.38 -18.41
N LYS A 184 -7.30 -11.77 -18.70
CA LYS A 184 -6.84 -13.14 -18.56
C LYS A 184 -6.56 -13.43 -17.09
N GLY A 185 -7.30 -14.37 -16.50
CA GLY A 185 -7.01 -14.85 -15.16
C GLY A 185 -5.78 -15.75 -15.09
N PHE A 186 -5.58 -16.35 -13.92
CA PHE A 186 -4.43 -17.19 -13.62
C PHE A 186 -4.82 -18.28 -12.63
N ASP A 187 -3.97 -19.30 -12.51
CA ASP A 187 -4.17 -20.34 -11.52
C ASP A 187 -3.91 -19.80 -10.10
N VAL A 188 -4.99 -19.76 -9.33
CA VAL A 188 -4.99 -19.31 -7.93
C VAL A 188 -4.36 -20.35 -7.01
N SER A 189 -4.15 -21.60 -7.45
CA SER A 189 -3.49 -22.62 -6.65
C SER A 189 -2.07 -22.18 -6.25
N GLY A 190 -1.68 -22.40 -4.99
CA GLY A 190 -0.31 -22.13 -4.52
C GLY A 190 0.10 -20.66 -4.41
N TYR A 191 -0.80 -19.64 -4.47
CA TYR A 191 -0.39 -18.26 -4.17
C TYR A 191 0.11 -18.04 -2.73
N ARG A 192 -0.17 -19.01 -1.85
CA ARG A 192 0.31 -19.07 -0.49
C ARG A 192 1.67 -19.77 -0.35
N ASP A 193 2.18 -20.42 -1.40
CA ASP A 193 3.49 -21.06 -1.36
C ASP A 193 4.62 -20.05 -1.56
N ASN A 194 5.59 -20.06 -0.65
CA ASN A 194 6.72 -19.12 -0.60
C ASN A 194 7.70 -19.24 -1.78
N LYS A 195 7.51 -20.18 -2.71
CA LYS A 195 8.46 -20.48 -3.78
C LYS A 195 8.22 -19.70 -5.07
N ASP A 196 7.07 -19.06 -5.23
CA ASP A 196 6.69 -18.41 -6.49
C ASP A 196 6.72 -16.87 -6.39
N THR A 197 7.81 -16.28 -6.86
CA THR A 197 8.03 -14.82 -6.85
C THR A 197 7.04 -14.06 -7.75
N ASN A 198 6.35 -14.75 -8.67
CA ASN A 198 5.32 -14.13 -9.51
C ASN A 198 4.04 -13.79 -8.73
N LYS A 199 3.88 -14.25 -7.49
CA LYS A 199 2.66 -14.05 -6.68
C LYS A 199 2.85 -13.08 -5.50
N LEU A 200 3.96 -12.33 -5.49
CA LEU A 200 4.29 -11.33 -4.46
C LEU A 200 3.19 -10.26 -4.28
N GLY A 201 2.52 -9.87 -5.36
CA GLY A 201 1.41 -8.91 -5.31
C GLY A 201 0.22 -9.38 -4.47
N LEU A 202 -0.23 -10.62 -4.71
CA LEU A 202 -1.36 -11.22 -3.99
C LEU A 202 -1.03 -11.53 -2.55
N ARG A 203 0.22 -11.95 -2.27
CA ARG A 203 0.71 -12.10 -0.91
C ARG A 203 0.65 -10.77 -0.15
N GLY A 204 1.10 -9.69 -0.78
CA GLY A 204 0.98 -8.36 -0.20
C GLY A 204 -0.48 -7.95 0.04
N VAL A 205 -1.44 -8.36 -0.80
CA VAL A 205 -2.87 -8.13 -0.55
C VAL A 205 -3.31 -8.89 0.70
N GLN A 206 -2.99 -10.19 0.81
CA GLN A 206 -3.32 -11.02 1.98
C GLN A 206 -2.72 -10.43 3.27
N GLU A 207 -1.43 -10.08 3.29
CA GLU A 207 -0.75 -9.52 4.46
C GLU A 207 -1.41 -8.22 4.94
N ARG A 208 -1.83 -7.35 4.02
CA ARG A 208 -2.55 -6.10 4.35
C ARG A 208 -3.91 -6.37 4.95
N VAL A 209 -4.64 -7.36 4.41
CA VAL A 209 -5.95 -7.75 4.94
C VAL A 209 -5.82 -8.35 6.34
N ASP A 210 -4.82 -9.21 6.54
CA ASP A 210 -4.56 -9.84 7.84
C ASP A 210 -4.16 -8.81 8.91
N ALA A 211 -3.33 -7.82 8.55
CA ALA A 211 -2.89 -6.75 9.45
C ALA A 211 -4.04 -5.92 10.04
N VAL A 212 -5.18 -5.86 9.35
CA VAL A 212 -6.40 -5.16 9.81
C VAL A 212 -7.52 -6.13 10.22
N ARG A 213 -7.18 -7.41 10.44
CA ARG A 213 -8.10 -8.49 10.85
C ARG A 213 -9.30 -8.66 9.89
N GLY A 214 -9.04 -8.53 8.60
CA GLY A 214 -10.02 -8.69 7.54
C GLY A 214 -10.11 -10.12 7.00
N TYR A 215 -10.97 -10.28 5.98
CA TYR A 215 -11.13 -11.48 5.19
C TYR A 215 -10.79 -11.19 3.73
N PHE A 216 -10.06 -12.10 3.10
CA PHE A 216 -9.68 -12.03 1.70
C PHE A 216 -10.10 -13.31 0.98
N ALA A 217 -10.75 -13.14 -0.17
CA ALA A 217 -11.00 -14.20 -1.13
C ALA A 217 -10.63 -13.72 -2.54
N ILE A 218 -10.17 -14.67 -3.34
CA ILE A 218 -9.84 -14.46 -4.74
C ILE A 218 -10.42 -15.59 -5.57
N ASN A 219 -10.99 -15.25 -6.71
CA ASN A 219 -11.40 -16.18 -7.74
C ASN A 219 -10.83 -15.68 -9.06
N SER A 220 -10.17 -16.55 -9.83
CA SER A 220 -9.61 -16.20 -11.13
C SER A 220 -9.90 -17.31 -12.12
N SER A 221 -10.23 -16.91 -13.35
CA SER A 221 -10.55 -17.81 -14.46
C SER A 221 -10.16 -17.17 -15.79
N GLU A 222 -10.30 -17.88 -16.89
CA GLU A 222 -10.09 -17.32 -18.24
C GLU A 222 -10.96 -16.08 -18.54
N LYS A 223 -12.00 -15.80 -17.73
CA LYS A 223 -12.88 -14.63 -17.87
C LYS A 223 -12.47 -13.43 -16.99
N GLY A 224 -11.37 -13.55 -16.24
CA GLY A 224 -10.83 -12.48 -15.40
C GLY A 224 -10.63 -12.87 -13.95
N THR A 225 -10.29 -11.88 -13.12
CA THR A 225 -10.03 -12.06 -11.69
C THR A 225 -10.98 -11.22 -10.84
N LYS A 226 -11.45 -11.81 -9.75
CA LYS A 226 -12.28 -11.17 -8.73
C LYS A 226 -11.62 -11.27 -7.37
N LEU A 227 -11.31 -10.13 -6.79
CA LEU A 227 -10.91 -9.98 -5.39
C LEU A 227 -12.12 -9.58 -4.56
N THR A 228 -12.31 -10.24 -3.42
CA THR A 228 -13.31 -9.88 -2.42
C THR A 228 -12.63 -9.71 -1.08
N ILE A 229 -12.69 -8.50 -0.53
CA ILE A 229 -12.10 -8.13 0.74
C ILE A 229 -13.22 -7.66 1.67
N ILE A 230 -13.21 -8.14 2.92
CA ILE A 230 -14.13 -7.67 3.98
C ILE A 230 -13.29 -7.23 5.17
N LEU A 231 -13.35 -5.95 5.50
CA LEU A 231 -12.63 -5.35 6.62
C LEU A 231 -13.63 -4.88 7.69
N PRO A 232 -13.25 -4.86 8.97
CA PRO A 232 -14.02 -4.10 9.96
C PRO A 232 -13.97 -2.60 9.62
N GLN A 233 -14.93 -1.80 10.08
CA GLN A 233 -14.88 -0.34 9.93
C GLN A 233 -13.84 0.32 10.85
N GLN A 234 -13.54 -0.31 11.99
CA GLN A 234 -12.55 0.11 12.99
C GLN A 234 -11.79 -1.09 13.54
N ILE A 235 -10.51 -0.90 13.87
CA ILE A 235 -9.71 -1.94 14.53
C ILE A 235 -9.92 -1.80 16.03
N LYS A 236 -10.67 -2.72 16.63
CA LYS A 236 -10.77 -2.80 18.10
C LYS A 236 -9.42 -3.23 18.67
N LEU A 237 -8.83 -2.37 19.49
CA LEU A 237 -7.64 -2.66 20.32
C LEU A 237 -7.95 -3.79 21.30
#